data_AF-A0A534SLH0-F1
#
_entry.id   AF-A0A534SLH0-F1
#
_cell.length_a   1.000
_cell.length_b   1.000
_cell.length_c   1.000
_cell.angle_alpha   90.00
_cell.angle_beta   90.00
_cell.angle_gamma   90.00
#
_symmetry.space_group_name_H-M   'P 1'
#
loop_
_entity.id
_entity.type
_entity.pdbx_description
1 polymer ?
#
loop_
_entity_poly.entity_id
_entity_poly.type
_entity_poly.pdbx_seq_one_letter_code
_entity_poly.pdbx_strand_id
1 'polypeptide(L)'
;MLTAIRWARAITSFGKGYLHGTQNRLDFLPAQHTDFIFAVFSEEWGFIGCAILLLLFFIMIAYCLGLVQRAKDRFGALLIFGMIAIVFWHVVINVAMVAGVMPVVGVPLPMVSYGGSALASMMFAIGVIMNVSMRRYIF
;
A
#
# COMPACT_ATOMS: atom_id res chain seq x y z
N MET A 1 -19.89 8.22 -1.22
CA MET A 1 -19.41 9.43 -1.94
C MET A 1 -19.23 10.64 -1.01
N LEU A 2 -20.22 10.97 -0.16
CA LEU A 2 -20.12 12.09 0.82
C LEU A 2 -19.05 11.91 1.91
N THR A 3 -18.70 10.67 2.27
CA THR A 3 -17.65 10.38 3.26
C THR A 3 -16.27 10.78 2.76
N ALA A 4 -15.86 10.33 1.56
CA ALA A 4 -14.52 10.60 1.00
C ALA A 4 -14.19 12.10 0.87
N ILE A 5 -15.16 12.93 0.47
CA ILE A 5 -14.95 14.39 0.36
C ILE A 5 -14.78 15.05 1.75
N ARG A 6 -15.45 14.53 2.78
CA ARG A 6 -15.27 15.00 4.17
C ARG A 6 -13.90 14.60 4.73
N TRP A 7 -13.32 13.49 4.26
CA TRP A 7 -11.98 13.03 4.63
C TRP A 7 -10.86 13.87 4.02
N ALA A 8 -10.94 14.18 2.72
CA ALA A 8 -9.94 15.03 2.08
C ALA A 8 -9.82 16.40 2.76
N ARG A 9 -10.93 16.93 3.30
CA ARG A 9 -10.95 18.18 4.09
C ARG A 9 -10.41 18.04 5.52
N ALA A 10 -10.30 16.82 6.04
CA ALA A 10 -9.83 16.54 7.40
C ALA A 10 -8.30 16.42 7.49
N ILE A 11 -7.59 16.38 6.35
CA ILE A 11 -6.12 16.25 6.28
C ILE A 11 -5.48 17.62 6.51
N THR A 12 -4.84 17.77 7.66
CA THR A 12 -3.99 18.94 7.99
C THR A 12 -2.52 18.62 7.69
N SER A 13 -1.67 19.63 7.46
CA SER A 13 -0.25 19.45 7.12
C SER A 13 0.55 18.63 8.15
N PHE A 14 0.23 18.76 9.44
CA PHE A 14 0.87 18.04 10.56
C PHE A 14 0.03 16.91 11.16
N GLY A 15 -1.14 16.62 10.58
CA GLY A 15 -2.09 15.64 11.13
C GLY A 15 -2.76 16.12 12.41
N LYS A 16 -3.65 15.29 12.96
CA LYS A 16 -4.37 15.57 14.22
C LYS A 16 -3.74 14.92 15.45
N GLY A 17 -2.72 14.06 15.26
CA GLY A 17 -2.05 13.31 16.31
C GLY A 17 -2.53 11.85 16.39
N TYR A 18 -1.62 10.96 16.81
CA TYR A 18 -1.85 9.52 16.93
C TYR A 18 -3.08 9.22 17.82
N LEU A 19 -4.02 8.39 17.35
CA LEU A 19 -5.32 8.08 17.97
C LEU A 19 -6.30 9.26 18.19
N HIS A 20 -6.00 10.46 17.71
CA HIS A 20 -6.91 11.61 17.80
C HIS A 20 -7.75 11.80 16.52
N GLY A 21 -7.83 10.76 15.67
CA GLY A 21 -8.65 10.75 14.47
C GLY A 21 -10.13 10.99 14.79
N THR A 22 -10.64 12.17 14.43
CA THR A 22 -12.03 12.56 14.71
C THR A 22 -13.05 11.69 13.99
N GLN A 23 -12.70 11.09 12.86
CA GLN A 23 -13.60 10.23 12.10
C GLN A 23 -13.45 8.73 12.46
N ASN A 24 -12.33 8.32 13.08
CA ASN A 24 -12.11 6.98 13.65
C ASN A 24 -13.15 6.66 14.74
N ARG A 25 -13.50 7.67 15.57
CA ARG A 25 -14.41 7.52 16.71
C ARG A 25 -15.91 7.52 16.39
N LEU A 26 -16.32 7.95 15.18
CA LEU A 26 -17.74 8.08 14.82
C LEU A 26 -18.27 6.96 13.91
N ASP A 27 -17.54 5.85 13.74
CA ASP A 27 -18.02 4.63 13.08
C ASP A 27 -18.53 4.84 11.63
N PHE A 28 -18.08 5.91 10.96
CA PHE A 28 -18.56 6.30 9.63
C PHE A 28 -18.04 5.40 8.49
N LEU A 29 -17.18 4.42 8.77
CA LEU A 29 -16.64 3.49 7.77
C LEU A 29 -16.79 2.04 8.22
N PRO A 30 -17.42 1.19 7.39
CA PRO A 30 -17.69 -0.20 7.74
C PRO A 30 -16.44 -1.12 7.80
N ALA A 31 -15.24 -0.63 7.43
CA ALA A 31 -14.00 -1.42 7.37
C ALA A 31 -12.72 -0.58 7.63
N GLN A 32 -12.65 0.08 8.79
CA GLN A 32 -11.58 1.04 9.13
C GLN A 32 -10.17 0.44 9.15
N HIS A 33 -10.05 -0.83 9.55
CA HIS A 33 -8.76 -1.49 9.75
C HIS A 33 -8.19 -2.21 8.52
N THR A 34 -8.99 -2.35 7.44
CA THR A 34 -8.53 -3.06 6.23
C THR A 34 -8.39 -2.13 5.04
N ASP A 35 -9.49 -1.54 4.59
CA ASP A 35 -9.60 -0.90 3.27
C ASP A 35 -9.42 0.62 3.36
N PHE A 36 -9.50 1.16 4.58
CA PHE A 36 -9.39 2.58 4.88
C PHE A 36 -8.23 2.91 5.82
N ILE A 37 -7.31 1.97 6.05
CA ILE A 37 -6.14 2.18 6.92
C ILE A 37 -5.33 3.41 6.47
N PHE A 38 -5.23 3.65 5.16
CA PHE A 38 -4.56 4.83 4.61
C PHE A 38 -5.31 6.13 4.92
N ALA A 39 -6.64 6.10 4.91
CA ALA A 39 -7.46 7.27 5.25
C ALA A 39 -7.27 7.64 6.73
N VAL A 40 -7.30 6.65 7.62
CA VAL A 40 -7.05 6.84 9.05
C VAL A 40 -5.62 7.37 9.27
N PHE A 41 -4.63 6.74 8.65
CA PHE A 41 -3.24 7.18 8.72
C PHE A 41 -3.06 8.61 8.22
N SER A 42 -3.74 8.98 7.13
CA SER A 42 -3.69 10.34 6.56
C SER A 42 -4.31 11.41 7.45
N GLU A 43 -5.32 11.07 8.25
CA GLU A 43 -5.91 12.00 9.21
C GLU A 43 -5.00 12.17 10.44
N GLU A 44 -4.40 11.09 10.92
CA GLU A 44 -3.56 11.11 12.13
C GLU A 44 -2.20 11.76 11.88
N TRP A 45 -1.53 11.39 10.78
CA TRP A 45 -0.17 11.84 10.44
C TRP A 45 -0.12 12.98 9.42
N GLY A 46 -1.27 13.33 8.83
CA GLY A 46 -1.38 14.42 7.87
C GLY A 46 -0.69 14.14 6.54
N PHE A 47 -0.45 15.22 5.79
CA PHE A 47 0.17 15.14 4.47
C PHE A 47 1.62 14.64 4.52
N ILE A 48 2.39 15.05 5.53
CA ILE A 48 3.80 14.65 5.68
C ILE A 48 3.92 13.14 5.91
N GLY A 49 3.08 12.57 6.77
CA GLY A 49 3.05 11.13 6.98
C GLY A 49 2.72 10.36 5.71
N CYS A 50 1.72 10.82 4.96
CA CYS A 50 1.36 10.22 3.66
C CYS A 50 2.54 10.25 2.68
N ALA A 51 3.24 11.38 2.59
CA ALA A 51 4.39 11.53 1.70
C ALA A 51 5.52 10.56 2.07
N ILE A 52 5.83 10.39 3.36
CA ILE A 52 6.83 9.45 3.85
C ILE A 52 6.43 8.01 3.52
N LEU A 53 5.17 7.63 3.76
CA LEU A 53 4.67 6.28 3.50
C LEU A 53 4.70 5.94 2.00
N LEU A 54 4.30 6.89 1.14
CA LEU A 54 4.40 6.73 -0.32
C LEU A 54 5.85 6.64 -0.79
N LEU A 55 6.75 7.42 -0.20
CA LEU A 55 8.18 7.37 -0.50
C LEU A 55 8.77 6.00 -0.11
N LEU A 56 8.35 5.41 1.00
CA LEU A 56 8.76 4.06 1.39
C LEU A 56 8.29 3.00 0.38
N PHE A 57 7.03 3.06 -0.06
CA PHE A 57 6.52 2.19 -1.13
C PHE A 57 7.27 2.39 -2.45
N PHE A 58 7.60 3.63 -2.78
CA PHE A 58 8.37 3.95 -3.99
C PHE A 58 9.78 3.34 -3.94
N ILE A 59 10.49 3.49 -2.82
CA ILE A 59 11.81 2.87 -2.61
C ILE A 59 11.72 1.35 -2.73
N MET A 60 10.71 0.73 -2.13
CA MET A 60 10.50 -0.72 -2.20
C MET A 60 10.27 -1.18 -3.64
N ILE A 61 9.41 -0.49 -4.40
CA ILE A 61 9.14 -0.80 -5.81
C ILE A 61 10.40 -0.61 -6.66
N ALA A 62 11.14 0.48 -6.47
CA ALA A 62 12.39 0.75 -7.18
C ALA A 62 13.44 -0.33 -6.91
N TYR A 63 13.56 -0.78 -5.65
CA TYR A 63 14.44 -1.89 -5.28
C TYR A 63 14.05 -3.18 -6.01
N CYS A 64 12.77 -3.54 -6.02
CA CYS A 64 12.28 -4.74 -6.69
C CYS A 64 12.45 -4.66 -8.22
N LEU A 65 12.28 -3.48 -8.83
CA LEU A 65 12.59 -3.26 -10.26
C LEU A 65 14.07 -3.47 -10.57
N GLY A 66 14.98 -3.10 -9.64
CA GLY A 66 16.40 -3.43 -9.72
C GLY A 66 16.67 -4.93 -9.71
N LEU A 67 15.85 -5.73 -9.02
CA LEU A 67 15.93 -7.20 -9.05
C LEU A 67 15.47 -7.78 -10.39
N VAL A 68 14.45 -7.19 -11.04
CA VAL A 68 13.98 -7.60 -12.38
C VAL A 68 15.12 -7.51 -13.39
N GLN A 69 15.87 -6.40 -13.39
CA GLN A 69 17.01 -6.21 -14.31
C GLN A 69 18.18 -7.16 -14.05
N ARG A 70 18.27 -7.68 -12.82
CA ARG A 70 19.34 -8.58 -12.36
C ARG A 70 18.96 -10.06 -12.47
N ALA A 71 17.72 -10.38 -12.84
CA ALA A 71 17.24 -11.75 -12.97
C ALA A 71 17.93 -12.47 -14.13
N LYS A 72 18.36 -13.72 -13.89
CA LYS A 72 19.01 -14.58 -14.89
C LYS A 72 18.03 -15.06 -15.96
N ASP A 73 16.79 -15.36 -15.55
CA ASP A 73 15.73 -15.89 -16.41
C ASP A 73 14.66 -14.85 -16.75
N ARG A 74 14.26 -14.78 -18.02
CA ARG A 74 13.15 -13.91 -18.48
C ARG A 74 11.84 -14.22 -17.78
N PHE A 75 11.58 -15.50 -17.49
CA PHE A 75 10.41 -15.92 -16.73
C PHE A 75 10.44 -15.41 -15.29
N GLY A 76 11.60 -15.49 -14.63
CA GLY A 76 11.81 -14.93 -13.29
C GLY A 76 11.62 -13.41 -13.26
N ALA A 77 12.14 -12.70 -14.26
CA ALA A 77 11.94 -11.26 -14.42
C ALA A 77 10.45 -10.89 -14.55
N LEU A 78 9.69 -11.61 -15.39
CA LEU A 78 8.26 -11.41 -15.59
C LEU A 78 7.45 -11.69 -14.31
N LEU A 79 7.80 -12.74 -13.56
CA LEU A 79 7.16 -13.06 -12.28
C LEU A 79 7.36 -11.95 -11.25
N ILE A 80 8.61 -11.51 -11.06
CA ILE A 80 8.93 -10.43 -10.13
C ILE A 80 8.19 -9.15 -10.55
N PHE A 81 8.18 -8.82 -11.85
CA PHE A 81 7.47 -7.67 -12.38
C PHE A 81 5.95 -7.74 -12.13
N GLY A 82 5.33 -8.89 -12.39
CA GLY A 82 3.90 -9.09 -12.12
C GLY A 82 3.55 -8.93 -10.65
N MET A 83 4.39 -9.43 -9.74
CA MET A 83 4.21 -9.24 -8.30
C MET A 83 4.34 -7.76 -7.91
N ILE A 84 5.34 -7.04 -8.42
CA ILE A 84 5.48 -5.59 -8.19
C ILE A 84 4.25 -4.83 -8.71
N ALA A 85 3.73 -5.19 -9.88
CA ALA A 85 2.57 -4.54 -10.48
C ALA A 85 1.31 -4.67 -9.62
N ILE A 86 1.10 -5.84 -8.99
CA ILE A 86 0.00 -6.05 -8.04
C ILE A 86 0.12 -5.06 -6.87
N VAL A 87 1.30 -4.96 -6.25
CA VAL A 87 1.54 -4.05 -5.12
C VAL A 87 1.34 -2.60 -5.52
N PHE A 88 1.90 -2.20 -6.66
CA PHE A 88 1.76 -0.87 -7.21
C PHE A 88 0.29 -0.50 -7.38
N TRP A 89 -0.52 -1.38 -7.99
CA TRP A 89 -1.93 -1.09 -8.17
C TRP A 89 -2.69 -0.97 -6.87
N HIS A 90 -2.39 -1.81 -5.88
CA HIS A 90 -3.04 -1.70 -4.57
C HIS A 90 -2.75 -0.36 -3.90
N VAL A 91 -1.50 0.13 -3.97
CA VAL A 91 -1.11 1.44 -3.42
C VAL A 91 -1.83 2.57 -4.17
N VAL A 92 -1.80 2.57 -5.51
CA VAL A 92 -2.42 3.63 -6.32
C VAL A 92 -3.93 3.69 -6.10
N ILE A 93 -4.62 2.54 -6.05
CA ILE A 93 -6.06 2.48 -5.79
C ILE A 93 -6.36 3.03 -4.39
N ASN A 94 -5.58 2.64 -3.37
CA ASN A 94 -5.75 3.17 -2.01
C ASN A 94 -5.60 4.69 -1.94
N VAL A 95 -4.58 5.24 -2.60
CA VAL A 95 -4.37 6.69 -2.68
C VAL A 95 -5.51 7.38 -3.43
N ALA A 96 -5.95 6.82 -4.56
CA ALA A 96 -7.03 7.40 -5.37
C ALA A 96 -8.39 7.39 -4.63
N MET A 97 -8.64 6.36 -3.83
CA MET A 97 -9.81 6.30 -2.95
C MET A 97 -9.77 7.40 -1.89
N VAL A 98 -8.61 7.63 -1.24
CA VAL A 98 -8.45 8.68 -0.22
C VAL A 98 -8.48 10.09 -0.81
N ALA A 99 -7.94 10.27 -2.02
CA ALA A 99 -8.03 11.52 -2.76
C ALA A 99 -9.45 11.82 -3.28
N GLY A 100 -10.39 10.86 -3.20
CA GLY A 100 -11.76 11.01 -3.69
C GLY A 100 -11.90 10.96 -5.22
N VAL A 101 -10.86 10.49 -5.93
CA VAL A 101 -10.84 10.37 -7.39
C VAL A 101 -11.60 9.12 -7.87
N MET A 102 -11.54 8.03 -7.09
CA MET A 102 -12.25 6.79 -7.38
C MET A 102 -13.27 6.45 -6.29
N PRO A 103 -14.37 5.74 -6.63
CA PRO A 103 -15.25 5.16 -5.63
C PRO A 103 -14.50 4.11 -4.79
N VAL A 104 -15.00 3.83 -3.59
CA VAL A 104 -14.37 2.89 -2.67
C VAL A 104 -14.47 1.47 -3.24
N VAL A 105 -13.33 0.84 -3.51
CA VAL A 105 -13.21 -0.50 -4.11
C VAL A 105 -12.91 -1.59 -3.05
N GLY A 106 -12.63 -1.22 -1.80
CA GLY A 106 -12.44 -2.22 -0.72
C GLY A 106 -11.19 -3.08 -0.89
N VAL A 107 -10.09 -2.48 -1.34
CA VAL A 107 -8.82 -3.19 -1.61
C VAL A 107 -7.84 -2.91 -0.47
N PRO A 108 -7.41 -3.93 0.31
CA PRO A 108 -6.54 -3.72 1.46
C PRO A 108 -5.14 -3.28 1.05
N LEU A 109 -4.55 -2.37 1.82
CA LEU A 109 -3.21 -1.87 1.56
C LEU A 109 -2.15 -2.95 1.91
N PRO A 110 -1.31 -3.40 0.96
CA PRO A 110 -0.36 -4.47 1.20
C PRO A 110 0.62 -4.10 2.33
N MET A 111 0.90 -5.04 3.23
CA MET A 111 1.79 -4.92 4.41
C MET A 111 1.32 -3.99 5.55
N VAL A 112 0.44 -3.01 5.29
CA VAL A 112 -0.04 -2.04 6.30
C VAL A 112 -1.44 -2.41 6.83
N SER A 113 -2.24 -3.10 6.03
CA SER A 113 -3.61 -3.51 6.37
C SER A 113 -3.65 -4.75 7.29
N TYR A 114 -4.61 -4.80 8.21
CA TYR A 114 -4.88 -5.95 9.09
C TYR A 114 -5.55 -7.14 8.37
N GLY A 115 -5.45 -7.22 7.04
CA GLY A 115 -5.90 -8.38 6.27
C GLY A 115 -4.88 -9.51 6.34
N GLY A 116 -5.07 -10.48 7.24
CA GLY A 116 -4.15 -11.61 7.42
C GLY A 116 -3.85 -12.39 6.12
N SER A 117 -4.85 -12.57 5.25
CA SER A 117 -4.68 -13.22 3.94
C SER A 117 -3.88 -12.38 2.94
N ALA A 118 -4.04 -11.06 2.95
CA ALA A 118 -3.25 -10.14 2.11
C ALA A 118 -1.78 -10.11 2.55
N LEU A 119 -1.53 -10.15 3.87
CA LEU A 119 -0.17 -10.21 4.40
C LEU A 119 0.51 -11.55 4.09
N ALA A 120 -0.21 -12.67 4.24
CA ALA A 120 0.29 -14.00 3.88
C ALA A 120 0.63 -14.13 2.38
N SER A 121 -0.24 -13.65 1.50
CA SER A 121 0.02 -13.66 0.05
C SER A 121 1.21 -12.79 -0.33
N MET A 122 1.40 -11.64 0.33
CA MET A 122 2.57 -10.79 0.12
C MET A 122 3.88 -11.44 0.59
N MET A 123 3.86 -12.09 1.77
CA MET A 123 5.01 -12.85 2.27
C MET A 123 5.38 -13.99 1.32
N PHE A 124 4.37 -14.68 0.77
CA PHE A 124 4.59 -15.72 -0.24
C PHE A 124 5.19 -15.15 -1.53
N ALA A 125 4.70 -14.01 -2.02
CA ALA A 125 5.25 -13.31 -3.17
C ALA A 125 6.73 -12.93 -2.95
N ILE A 126 7.08 -12.37 -1.78
CA ILE A 126 8.47 -12.06 -1.42
C ILE A 126 9.33 -13.34 -1.40
N GLY A 127 8.81 -14.44 -0.85
CA GLY A 127 9.50 -15.73 -0.85
C GLY A 127 9.82 -16.26 -2.25
N VAL A 128 8.88 -16.10 -3.20
CA VAL A 128 9.09 -16.47 -4.61
C VAL A 128 10.14 -15.57 -5.25
N ILE A 129 10.09 -14.24 -5.03
CA ILE A 129 11.09 -13.28 -5.53
C ILE A 129 12.49 -13.65 -5.02
N MET A 130 12.62 -13.99 -3.73
CA MET A 130 13.88 -14.45 -3.14
C MET A 130 14.37 -15.78 -3.76
N ASN A 131 13.47 -16.74 -4.02
CA ASN A 131 13.86 -18.00 -4.65
C ASN A 131 14.43 -17.79 -6.06
N VAL A 132 13.77 -16.95 -6.86
CA VAL A 132 14.24 -16.58 -8.20
C VAL A 132 15.58 -15.85 -8.12
N SER A 133 15.74 -14.93 -7.16
CA SER A 133 17.00 -14.23 -6.95
C SER A 133 18.14 -15.17 -6.51
N MET A 134 17.85 -16.21 -5.73
CA MET A 134 18.86 -17.20 -5.31
C MET A 134 19.29 -18.13 -6.46
N ARG A 135 18.36 -18.52 -7.34
CA ARG A 135 18.65 -19.35 -8.52
C ARG A 135 19.60 -18.66 -9.51
N ARG A 136 19.79 -17.35 -9.41
CA ARG A 136 20.83 -16.62 -10.15
C ARG A 136 22.24 -17.15 -9.90
N TYR A 137 22.53 -17.63 -8.68
CA TYR A 137 23.89 -17.99 -8.24
C TYR A 137 24.25 -19.45 -8.46
N ILE A 138 23.27 -20.30 -8.80
CA ILE A 138 23.52 -21.72 -9.05
C ILE A 138 23.88 -21.84 -10.54
N PHE A 139 25.12 -22.28 -10.78
CA PHE A 139 25.68 -22.57 -12.10
C PHE A 139 25.02 -23.80 -12.70
#